data_AF-A0A8H3D0A2-F1
#
_entry.id   AF-A0A8H3D0A2-F1
#
_cell.length_a   1.000
_cell.length_b   1.000
_cell.length_c   1.000
_cell.angle_alpha   90.00
_cell.angle_beta   90.00
_cell.angle_gamma   90.00
#
_symmetry.space_group_name_H-M   'P 1'
#
loop_
_entity.id
_entity.type
_entity.pdbx_description
1 polymer ?
#
loop_
_entity_poly.entity_id
_entity_poly.type
_entity_poly.pdbx_seq_one_letter_code
_entity_poly.pdbx_strand_id
1 'polypeptide(L)'
;MASRTLAVAIAAYAAGALAQSTPLYQKHFEWNALPYKVDTDTGERGTQFGYNLCNSTTENQKSLCQTAVVNSIDDFCLWGPPEPNSVVGNTEGEAVAWCTKPGRGTRLIPAGALTGVQFMKTPDYVQVVGFIDQANVNMQFDDGGGEMDPHGADQRGNPLGGLVFSNAFGTDKTKFTQVIEWHNFMGGGVFCMKTCDPAGPNAAHFCEHVFDRIGCQYNAPAAYVKGVFESCEGESQDYPGVYTDAAGAVQTYTQPPESLGVISTIPYTARVPKSSNCVAATSSAIYTGLPTGTVAAAAPTSSAASSGASSAAATGTNKPASGATTARSSSSASSTAAPTANAAASTRAFDLAGVAVAGAMTFAGALMGVALL
;
A
#
# COMPACT_ATOMS: atom_id res chain seq x y z
N MET A 1 -60.55 -33.21 31.98
CA MET A 1 -59.15 -33.55 32.32
C MET A 1 -58.34 -33.55 31.04
N ALA A 2 -57.10 -33.03 31.11
CA ALA A 2 -56.05 -32.98 30.07
C ALA A 2 -56.39 -32.11 28.84
N SER A 3 -56.00 -30.83 28.73
CA SER A 3 -54.65 -30.23 28.73
C SER A 3 -53.78 -30.76 27.58
N ARG A 4 -53.56 -29.94 26.53
CA ARG A 4 -52.26 -29.32 26.22
C ARG A 4 -52.23 -28.67 24.82
N THR A 5 -52.03 -27.36 24.86
CA THR A 5 -51.24 -26.49 23.98
C THR A 5 -50.48 -27.17 22.84
N LEU A 6 -50.68 -26.70 21.60
CA LEU A 6 -49.68 -26.81 20.54
C LEU A 6 -49.39 -25.40 19.99
N ALA A 7 -48.12 -25.06 20.06
CA ALA A 7 -47.56 -23.75 19.81
C ALA A 7 -47.63 -23.33 18.34
N VAL A 8 -47.84 -22.03 18.14
CA VAL A 8 -47.61 -21.32 16.88
C VAL A 8 -46.11 -21.34 16.59
N ALA A 9 -45.70 -22.04 15.53
CA ALA A 9 -44.35 -21.91 14.97
C ALA A 9 -44.42 -20.95 13.78
N ILE A 10 -44.16 -19.67 14.03
CA ILE A 10 -43.91 -18.66 13.00
C ILE A 10 -42.60 -17.96 13.36
N ALA A 11 -41.77 -17.79 12.32
CA ALA A 11 -40.55 -16.98 12.24
C ALA A 11 -39.24 -17.61 12.73
N ALA A 12 -38.58 -18.34 11.82
CA ALA A 12 -37.13 -18.40 11.75
C ALA A 12 -36.69 -18.33 10.27
N TYR A 13 -36.91 -17.17 9.66
CA TYR A 13 -36.27 -16.78 8.40
C TYR A 13 -35.86 -15.31 8.54
N ALA A 14 -34.75 -15.07 9.23
CA ALA A 14 -33.88 -13.88 9.14
C ALA A 14 -32.92 -13.84 10.33
N ALA A 15 -31.79 -14.52 10.23
CA ALA A 15 -30.60 -14.24 11.05
C ALA A 15 -29.36 -14.80 10.35
N GLY A 16 -29.12 -14.33 9.13
CA GLY A 16 -27.86 -14.50 8.41
C GLY A 16 -26.99 -13.26 8.46
N ALA A 17 -27.14 -12.41 9.48
CA ALA A 17 -26.11 -11.44 9.83
C ALA A 17 -25.05 -12.23 10.60
N LEU A 18 -24.02 -12.72 9.91
CA LEU A 18 -22.80 -13.16 10.57
C LEU A 18 -22.36 -11.96 11.43
N ALA A 19 -22.41 -12.10 12.75
CA ALA A 19 -21.92 -11.08 13.65
C ALA A 19 -20.45 -10.84 13.27
N GLN A 20 -20.18 -9.69 12.65
CA GLN A 20 -18.82 -9.28 12.36
C GLN A 20 -18.05 -9.28 13.68
N SER A 21 -16.91 -9.96 13.71
CA SER A 21 -16.03 -9.94 14.88
C SER A 21 -15.53 -8.51 15.11
N THR A 22 -15.02 -8.26 16.32
CA THR A 22 -14.34 -7.01 16.71
C THR A 22 -13.60 -6.36 15.53
N PRO A 23 -13.86 -5.08 15.19
CA PRO A 23 -13.15 -4.37 14.12
C PRO A 23 -11.63 -4.49 14.23
N LEU A 24 -10.91 -4.49 13.10
CA LEU A 24 -9.46 -4.68 13.09
C LEU A 24 -8.72 -3.66 13.98
N TYR A 25 -9.10 -2.39 13.90
CA TYR A 25 -8.52 -1.32 14.73
C TYR A 25 -8.74 -1.52 16.24
N GLN A 26 -9.67 -2.38 16.66
CA GLN A 26 -9.90 -2.73 18.07
C GLN A 26 -9.16 -4.02 18.49
N LYS A 27 -8.47 -4.71 17.56
CA LYS A 27 -7.72 -5.94 17.87
C LYS A 27 -6.29 -5.60 18.27
N HIS A 28 -5.88 -6.12 19.42
CA HIS A 28 -4.54 -5.93 19.97
C HIS A 28 -3.75 -7.24 20.03
N PHE A 29 -2.51 -7.21 19.55
CA PHE A 29 -1.62 -8.35 19.47
C PHE A 29 -0.20 -7.99 19.89
N GLU A 30 0.45 -8.94 20.56
CA GLU A 30 1.87 -8.85 20.86
C GLU A 30 2.71 -9.40 19.70
N TRP A 31 3.81 -8.73 19.37
CA TRP A 31 4.70 -9.09 18.25
C TRP A 31 5.11 -10.58 18.26
N ASN A 32 5.41 -11.12 19.45
CA ASN A 32 5.86 -12.50 19.61
C ASN A 32 4.72 -13.52 19.83
N ALA A 33 3.46 -13.09 19.74
CA ALA A 33 2.30 -13.93 20.00
C ALA A 33 1.18 -13.69 18.97
N LEU A 34 1.54 -13.66 17.69
CA LEU A 34 0.58 -13.53 16.59
C LEU A 34 -0.07 -14.88 16.25
N PRO A 35 -1.39 -14.92 16.04
CA PRO A 35 -2.02 -16.09 15.42
C PRO A 35 -1.62 -16.19 13.94
N TYR A 36 -1.92 -17.33 13.31
CA TYR A 36 -1.65 -17.49 11.88
C TYR A 36 -2.46 -16.51 11.01
N LYS A 37 -3.71 -16.20 11.39
CA LYS A 37 -4.57 -15.16 10.81
C LYS A 37 -5.29 -14.43 11.93
N VAL A 38 -5.39 -13.11 11.88
CA VAL A 38 -6.11 -12.29 12.87
C VAL A 38 -7.55 -11.99 12.48
N ASP A 39 -7.83 -12.00 11.19
CA ASP A 39 -9.16 -11.90 10.65
C ASP A 39 -9.68 -13.30 10.31
N THR A 40 -10.61 -13.77 11.14
CA THR A 40 -11.22 -15.10 11.06
C THR A 40 -12.61 -15.07 10.45
N ASP A 41 -13.09 -13.89 10.04
CA ASP A 41 -14.44 -13.70 9.52
C ASP A 41 -14.54 -14.12 8.04
N THR A 42 -15.77 -14.31 7.57
CA THR A 42 -16.08 -14.75 6.21
C THR A 42 -17.05 -13.77 5.53
N GLY A 43 -16.79 -12.46 5.69
CA GLY A 43 -17.62 -11.38 5.12
C GLY A 43 -17.62 -11.34 3.59
N GLU A 44 -18.23 -10.30 3.01
CA GLU A 44 -18.41 -10.17 1.55
C GLU A 44 -17.09 -10.22 0.76
N ARG A 45 -16.04 -9.61 1.30
CA ARG A 45 -14.67 -9.64 0.73
C ARG A 45 -13.95 -10.98 0.93
N GLY A 46 -14.63 -11.99 1.48
CA GLY A 46 -14.08 -13.30 1.79
C GLY A 46 -13.30 -13.34 3.11
N THR A 47 -12.47 -14.37 3.26
CA THR A 47 -11.54 -14.54 4.38
C THR A 47 -10.23 -13.82 4.11
N GLN A 48 -9.50 -13.45 5.17
CA GLN A 48 -8.12 -12.96 5.07
C GLN A 48 -7.27 -13.79 4.08
N PHE A 49 -6.69 -13.11 3.08
CA PHE A 49 -5.95 -13.76 1.98
C PHE A 49 -4.67 -14.45 2.48
N GLY A 50 -3.84 -13.68 3.18
CA GLY A 50 -2.52 -14.09 3.66
C GLY A 50 -2.51 -14.61 5.10
N TYR A 51 -1.40 -14.37 5.80
CA TYR A 51 -1.16 -14.78 7.19
C TYR A 51 -0.36 -13.73 7.98
N ASN A 52 -0.49 -13.72 9.31
CA ASN A 52 0.22 -12.79 10.19
C ASN A 52 1.48 -13.40 10.84
N LEU A 53 1.61 -14.73 10.85
CA LEU A 53 2.79 -15.41 11.38
C LEU A 53 3.95 -15.42 10.35
N CYS A 54 4.66 -14.30 10.27
CA CYS A 54 5.74 -14.09 9.29
C CYS A 54 7.10 -14.37 9.92
N ASN A 55 7.90 -15.23 9.29
CA ASN A 55 9.21 -15.66 9.78
C ASN A 55 10.12 -16.12 8.64
N SER A 56 11.29 -16.66 8.96
CA SER A 56 12.27 -17.12 7.95
C SER A 56 11.73 -18.16 6.96
N THR A 57 10.69 -18.92 7.30
CA THR A 57 10.06 -19.89 6.38
C THR A 57 9.12 -19.24 5.37
N THR A 58 8.64 -18.02 5.66
CA THR A 58 7.74 -17.25 4.80
C THR A 58 8.47 -16.16 4.03
N GLU A 59 9.73 -15.86 4.36
CA GLU A 59 10.53 -14.82 3.71
C GLU A 59 10.97 -15.23 2.29
N ASN A 60 10.20 -14.80 1.29
CA ASN A 60 10.53 -14.94 -0.12
C ASN A 60 9.56 -14.09 -0.97
N GLN A 61 9.81 -14.03 -2.28
CA GLN A 61 9.00 -13.26 -3.22
C GLN A 61 7.57 -13.81 -3.46
N LYS A 62 7.21 -14.94 -2.85
CA LYS A 62 5.85 -15.50 -2.83
C LYS A 62 5.20 -15.41 -1.44
N SER A 63 5.83 -14.71 -0.49
CA SER A 63 5.27 -14.51 0.85
C SER A 63 3.87 -13.92 0.76
N LEU A 64 2.97 -14.42 1.60
CA LEU A 64 1.63 -13.87 1.81
C LEU A 64 1.53 -13.21 3.18
N CYS A 65 2.65 -12.70 3.70
CA CYS A 65 2.67 -12.01 4.98
C CYS A 65 1.78 -10.77 4.96
N GLN A 66 0.90 -10.68 5.95
CA GLN A 66 0.02 -9.55 6.24
C GLN A 66 0.36 -8.89 7.58
N THR A 67 1.65 -8.87 7.91
CA THR A 67 2.23 -8.12 9.03
C THR A 67 3.36 -7.25 8.50
N ALA A 68 3.17 -5.93 8.54
CA ALA A 68 4.13 -4.93 8.11
C ALA A 68 4.88 -4.32 9.30
N VAL A 69 6.05 -3.74 9.01
CA VAL A 69 6.92 -3.08 9.98
C VAL A 69 7.30 -1.70 9.45
N VAL A 70 7.35 -0.67 10.31
CA VAL A 70 7.86 0.66 9.96
C VAL A 70 8.73 1.20 11.10
N ASN A 71 10.04 1.21 10.92
CA ASN A 71 11.01 1.56 11.98
C ASN A 71 11.93 2.72 11.61
N SER A 72 12.47 2.68 10.39
CA SER A 72 13.52 3.58 9.89
C SER A 72 13.55 3.56 8.36
N ILE A 73 14.42 4.39 7.78
CA ILE A 73 14.59 4.51 6.32
C ILE A 73 15.00 3.19 5.64
N ASP A 74 15.66 2.28 6.35
CA ASP A 74 16.13 0.98 5.86
C ASP A 74 15.30 -0.20 6.37
N ASP A 75 14.28 0.03 7.20
CA ASP A 75 13.47 -0.99 7.85
C ASP A 75 12.01 -0.58 7.88
N PHE A 76 11.39 -0.57 6.70
CA PHE A 76 9.97 -0.32 6.55
C PHE A 76 9.35 -1.26 5.52
N CYS A 77 8.04 -1.35 5.54
CA CYS A 77 7.25 -2.10 4.59
C CYS A 77 6.19 -1.23 3.94
N LEU A 78 5.82 -1.61 2.72
CA LEU A 78 4.68 -1.11 1.97
C LEU A 78 3.72 -2.27 1.72
N TRP A 79 2.44 -1.96 1.59
CA TRP A 79 1.44 -2.92 1.12
C TRP A 79 1.46 -2.95 -0.40
N GLY A 80 1.41 -4.15 -0.98
CA GLY A 80 1.34 -4.30 -2.44
C GLY A 80 0.59 -5.57 -2.85
N PRO A 81 0.17 -5.67 -4.12
CA PRO A 81 -0.62 -6.79 -4.58
C PRO A 81 0.11 -8.14 -4.48
N PRO A 82 -0.60 -9.23 -4.18
CA PRO A 82 0.00 -10.56 -4.16
C PRO A 82 0.38 -11.02 -5.57
N GLU A 83 -0.40 -10.65 -6.59
CA GLU A 83 -0.22 -11.07 -7.98
C GLU A 83 0.32 -9.94 -8.88
N PRO A 84 1.22 -10.22 -9.84
CA PRO A 84 1.77 -9.22 -10.75
C PRO A 84 0.74 -8.54 -11.65
N ASN A 85 1.05 -7.31 -12.09
CA ASN A 85 0.20 -6.50 -12.99
C ASN A 85 -1.20 -6.24 -12.41
N SER A 86 -1.29 -6.03 -11.10
CA SER A 86 -2.53 -5.74 -10.40
C SER A 86 -2.80 -4.25 -10.25
N VAL A 87 -4.08 -3.90 -10.17
CA VAL A 87 -4.55 -2.56 -9.80
C VAL A 87 -4.82 -2.56 -8.31
N VAL A 88 -4.24 -1.61 -7.57
CA VAL A 88 -4.34 -1.52 -6.10
C VAL A 88 -5.79 -1.47 -5.67
N GLY A 89 -6.62 -0.59 -6.25
CA GLY A 89 -8.04 -0.49 -5.91
C GLY A 89 -8.86 -1.78 -6.09
N ASN A 90 -8.36 -2.78 -6.81
CA ASN A 90 -9.00 -4.11 -6.93
C ASN A 90 -8.44 -5.15 -5.93
N THR A 91 -7.28 -4.88 -5.34
CA THR A 91 -6.47 -5.86 -4.59
C THR A 91 -6.14 -5.43 -3.15
N GLU A 92 -6.62 -4.26 -2.69
CA GLU A 92 -6.30 -3.73 -1.34
C GLU A 92 -6.63 -4.75 -0.24
N GLY A 93 -7.78 -5.43 -0.34
CA GLY A 93 -8.22 -6.44 0.65
C GLY A 93 -7.28 -7.66 0.77
N GLU A 94 -6.50 -7.95 -0.26
CA GLU A 94 -5.58 -9.09 -0.34
C GLU A 94 -4.09 -8.69 -0.34
N ALA A 95 -3.79 -7.40 -0.18
CA ALA A 95 -2.44 -6.88 -0.18
C ALA A 95 -1.54 -7.58 0.85
N VAL A 96 -0.25 -7.69 0.50
CA VAL A 96 0.79 -8.34 1.29
C VAL A 96 1.96 -7.39 1.53
N ALA A 97 2.72 -7.62 2.59
CA ALA A 97 3.81 -6.75 2.98
C ALA A 97 5.04 -6.96 2.09
N TRP A 98 5.61 -5.85 1.61
CA TRP A 98 6.88 -5.74 0.91
C TRP A 98 7.83 -4.87 1.73
N CYS A 99 8.93 -5.42 2.23
CA CYS A 99 9.83 -4.73 3.16
C CYS A 99 11.21 -4.45 2.57
N THR A 100 11.85 -3.39 3.07
CA THR A 100 13.23 -3.02 2.72
C THR A 100 14.29 -3.81 3.48
N LYS A 101 13.90 -4.62 4.47
CA LYS A 101 14.83 -5.36 5.34
C LYS A 101 14.50 -6.85 5.37
N PRO A 102 15.49 -7.73 5.13
CA PRO A 102 15.37 -9.15 5.44
C PRO A 102 15.14 -9.42 6.94
N GLY A 103 14.66 -10.60 7.28
CA GLY A 103 14.29 -10.99 8.63
C GLY A 103 12.91 -10.50 9.09
N ARG A 104 12.02 -10.16 8.15
CA ARG A 104 10.63 -9.74 8.42
C ARG A 104 9.61 -10.81 8.01
N GLY A 105 10.03 -11.87 7.30
CA GLY A 105 9.14 -12.93 6.85
C GLY A 105 8.26 -12.56 5.67
N THR A 106 8.54 -11.42 5.05
CA THR A 106 7.71 -10.76 4.04
C THR A 106 8.30 -10.93 2.64
N ARG A 107 7.70 -10.27 1.65
CA ARG A 107 8.39 -10.03 0.37
C ARG A 107 9.42 -8.93 0.57
N LEU A 108 10.47 -8.95 -0.25
CA LEU A 108 11.48 -7.90 -0.24
C LEU A 108 11.27 -6.95 -1.41
N ILE A 109 11.26 -5.64 -1.14
CA ILE A 109 11.21 -4.61 -2.18
C ILE A 109 12.46 -4.76 -3.05
N PRO A 110 12.33 -4.94 -4.38
CA PRO A 110 13.52 -5.13 -5.21
C PRO A 110 14.44 -3.90 -5.24
N ALA A 111 15.74 -4.15 -5.32
CA ALA A 111 16.75 -3.12 -5.47
C ALA A 111 16.50 -2.31 -6.74
N GLY A 112 16.49 -0.99 -6.60
CA GLY A 112 16.18 -0.05 -7.67
C GLY A 112 14.70 0.36 -7.76
N ALA A 113 13.79 -0.33 -7.07
CA ALA A 113 12.37 0.03 -7.07
C ALA A 113 12.13 1.42 -6.46
N LEU A 114 12.81 1.76 -5.37
CA LEU A 114 12.67 3.04 -4.68
C LEU A 114 13.65 4.08 -5.26
N THR A 115 13.12 5.16 -5.86
CA THR A 115 13.96 6.17 -6.52
C THR A 115 14.12 7.45 -5.71
N GLY A 116 13.55 7.51 -4.51
CA GLY A 116 13.79 8.51 -3.47
C GLY A 116 12.96 8.14 -2.24
N VAL A 117 13.50 8.35 -1.05
CA VAL A 117 12.85 7.98 0.22
C VAL A 117 13.17 9.04 1.29
N GLN A 118 12.14 9.56 1.94
CA GLN A 118 12.28 10.34 3.16
C GLN A 118 11.57 9.61 4.30
N PHE A 119 12.32 9.23 5.32
CA PHE A 119 11.78 8.84 6.62
C PHE A 119 11.69 10.09 7.50
N MET A 120 10.56 10.30 8.15
CA MET A 120 10.37 11.41 9.08
C MET A 120 9.80 10.90 10.39
N LYS A 121 10.45 11.25 11.50
CA LYS A 121 9.93 11.04 12.85
C LYS A 121 9.43 12.35 13.44
N THR A 122 8.19 12.36 13.90
CA THR A 122 7.56 13.50 14.57
C THR A 122 7.20 13.12 16.01
N PRO A 123 6.68 14.06 16.81
CA PRO A 123 6.12 13.74 18.13
C PRO A 123 4.94 12.76 18.09
N ASP A 124 4.15 12.75 17.00
CA ASP A 124 2.87 12.03 16.95
C ASP A 124 2.85 10.85 15.97
N TYR A 125 3.81 10.75 15.05
CA TYR A 125 3.86 9.68 14.04
C TYR A 125 5.27 9.49 13.48
N VAL A 126 5.46 8.38 12.78
CA VAL A 126 6.53 8.26 11.79
C VAL A 126 5.93 8.05 10.41
N GLN A 127 6.57 8.59 9.38
CA GLN A 127 6.16 8.37 7.99
C GLN A 127 7.36 8.07 7.11
N VAL A 128 7.11 7.28 6.07
CA VAL A 128 8.06 7.02 4.98
C VAL A 128 7.37 7.36 3.69
N VAL A 129 7.97 8.26 2.92
CA VAL A 129 7.40 8.76 1.68
C VAL A 129 8.43 8.67 0.57
N GLY A 130 8.00 8.60 -0.68
CA GLY A 130 8.97 8.57 -1.76
C GLY A 130 8.40 8.27 -3.13
N PHE A 131 9.32 7.92 -4.02
CA PHE A 131 9.02 7.49 -5.38
C PHE A 131 9.34 6.02 -5.54
N ILE A 132 8.48 5.31 -6.26
CA ILE A 132 8.62 3.88 -6.50
C ILE A 132 8.32 3.55 -7.97
N ASP A 133 9.15 2.69 -8.57
CA ASP A 133 8.80 1.96 -9.77
C ASP A 133 7.89 0.79 -9.39
N GLN A 134 6.60 1.08 -9.32
CA GLN A 134 5.56 0.24 -8.73
C GLN A 134 5.39 -1.13 -9.42
N ALA A 135 5.84 -1.27 -10.67
CA ALA A 135 5.87 -2.56 -11.35
C ALA A 135 6.75 -3.60 -10.64
N ASN A 136 7.76 -3.15 -9.87
CA ASN A 136 8.61 -4.03 -9.07
C ASN A 136 7.93 -4.58 -7.81
N VAL A 137 6.76 -4.06 -7.45
CA VAL A 137 5.94 -4.54 -6.33
C VAL A 137 4.58 -5.01 -6.80
N ASN A 138 4.56 -5.64 -7.98
CA ASN A 138 3.40 -6.29 -8.60
C ASN A 138 2.24 -5.39 -9.05
N MET A 139 2.38 -4.07 -8.96
CA MET A 139 1.37 -3.14 -9.48
C MET A 139 1.49 -2.97 -11.00
N GLN A 140 0.40 -2.60 -11.68
CA GLN A 140 0.50 -2.09 -13.06
C GLN A 140 1.30 -0.78 -13.05
N PHE A 141 2.10 -0.54 -14.09
CA PHE A 141 3.00 0.62 -14.12
C PHE A 141 2.25 1.97 -14.16
N ASP A 142 1.01 1.97 -14.67
CA ASP A 142 0.13 3.12 -14.86
C ASP A 142 -1.04 3.14 -13.86
N ASP A 143 -1.04 2.26 -12.86
CA ASP A 143 -2.05 2.29 -11.80
C ASP A 143 -1.98 3.60 -11.00
N GLY A 144 -3.13 4.27 -10.93
CA GLY A 144 -3.33 5.54 -10.22
C GLY A 144 -3.33 5.40 -8.70
N GLY A 145 -3.52 4.18 -8.19
CA GLY A 145 -3.33 3.82 -6.79
C GLY A 145 -4.59 3.69 -5.95
N GLY A 146 -4.37 3.58 -4.64
CA GLY A 146 -5.40 3.44 -3.61
C GLY A 146 -4.82 3.62 -2.20
N GLU A 147 -5.67 3.49 -1.19
CA GLU A 147 -5.32 3.54 0.23
C GLU A 147 -5.48 2.15 0.85
N MET A 148 -4.48 1.73 1.62
CA MET A 148 -4.59 0.63 2.56
C MET A 148 -4.59 1.18 4.00
N ASP A 149 -5.52 0.71 4.83
CA ASP A 149 -5.71 1.18 6.20
C ASP A 149 -6.42 0.11 7.09
N PRO A 150 -6.58 0.33 8.41
CA PRO A 150 -7.20 -0.62 9.33
C PRO A 150 -8.73 -0.49 9.45
N HIS A 151 -9.33 0.50 8.80
CA HIS A 151 -10.74 0.91 8.86
C HIS A 151 -11.52 0.69 7.56
N GLY A 152 -10.96 -0.05 6.60
CA GLY A 152 -11.63 -0.36 5.33
C GLY A 152 -13.10 -0.78 5.48
N ALA A 153 -13.92 -0.59 4.44
CA ALA A 153 -15.40 -0.48 4.51
C ALA A 153 -16.19 -1.49 5.38
N ASP A 154 -15.72 -2.71 5.56
CA ASP A 154 -16.33 -3.73 6.44
C ASP A 154 -15.65 -3.81 7.83
N GLN A 155 -14.88 -2.79 8.22
CA GLN A 155 -14.08 -2.64 9.45
C GLN A 155 -13.06 -3.77 9.73
N ARG A 156 -12.72 -4.58 8.73
CA ARG A 156 -11.72 -5.66 8.83
C ARG A 156 -10.35 -5.27 8.25
N GLY A 157 -10.19 -4.02 7.83
CA GLY A 157 -9.00 -3.46 7.17
C GLY A 157 -8.90 -3.78 5.68
N ASN A 158 -7.97 -3.14 5.00
CA ASN A 158 -7.59 -3.36 3.60
C ASN A 158 -6.05 -3.21 3.54
N PRO A 159 -5.26 -4.27 3.78
CA PRO A 159 -5.65 -5.66 3.72
C PRO A 159 -6.49 -6.16 4.90
N LEU A 160 -7.32 -7.16 4.62
CA LEU A 160 -8.05 -7.89 5.65
C LEU A 160 -7.05 -8.48 6.66
N GLY A 161 -7.18 -8.09 7.93
CA GLY A 161 -6.25 -8.53 8.98
C GLY A 161 -4.83 -7.99 8.84
N GLY A 162 -4.63 -6.88 8.13
CA GLY A 162 -3.35 -6.19 8.01
C GLY A 162 -2.86 -5.62 9.33
N LEU A 163 -1.75 -6.15 9.85
CA LEU A 163 -1.13 -5.62 11.06
C LEU A 163 0.08 -4.76 10.75
N VAL A 164 0.30 -3.71 11.52
CA VAL A 164 1.51 -2.91 11.47
C VAL A 164 2.18 -2.87 12.83
N PHE A 165 3.50 -3.05 12.86
CA PHE A 165 4.31 -2.93 14.05
C PHE A 165 5.43 -1.91 13.86
N SER A 166 5.86 -1.29 14.94
CA SER A 166 6.96 -0.33 14.94
C SER A 166 7.76 -0.38 16.23
N ASN A 167 9.07 -0.19 16.14
CA ASN A 167 9.95 0.12 17.27
C ASN A 167 10.37 1.61 17.28
N ALA A 168 9.79 2.44 16.41
CA ALA A 168 10.21 3.82 16.22
C ALA A 168 9.86 4.71 17.43
N PHE A 169 8.74 4.41 18.09
CA PHE A 169 8.21 5.13 19.26
C PHE A 169 8.87 4.73 20.58
N GLY A 170 9.37 3.50 20.68
CA GLY A 170 10.06 3.00 21.87
C GLY A 170 11.54 3.42 21.95
N THR A 171 12.08 3.43 23.18
CA THR A 171 13.53 3.57 23.43
C THR A 171 14.29 2.26 23.16
N ASP A 172 13.67 1.11 23.45
CA ASP A 172 14.20 -0.21 23.17
C ASP A 172 13.87 -0.64 21.74
N LYS A 173 14.86 -0.57 20.85
CA LYS A 173 14.71 -0.93 19.43
C LYS A 173 14.52 -2.42 19.17
N THR A 174 14.59 -3.27 20.20
CA THR A 174 14.27 -4.70 20.08
C THR A 174 12.79 -4.99 20.31
N LYS A 175 12.03 -4.03 20.84
CA LYS A 175 10.61 -4.18 21.15
C LYS A 175 9.75 -3.50 20.09
N PHE A 176 8.80 -4.26 19.58
CA PHE A 176 7.84 -3.82 18.58
C PHE A 176 6.49 -3.59 19.26
N THR A 177 5.90 -2.44 18.99
CA THR A 177 4.54 -2.09 19.41
C THR A 177 3.63 -2.17 18.19
N GLN A 178 2.44 -2.73 18.37
CA GLN A 178 1.43 -2.69 17.32
C GLN A 178 0.97 -1.24 17.12
N VAL A 179 1.01 -0.79 15.87
CA VAL A 179 0.47 0.50 15.46
C VAL A 179 -0.96 0.25 14.98
N ILE A 180 -1.92 0.85 15.67
CA ILE A 180 -3.35 0.69 15.35
C ILE A 180 -3.73 1.60 14.18
N GLU A 181 -3.33 2.86 14.23
CA GLU A 181 -3.71 3.88 13.25
C GLU A 181 -2.57 4.09 12.26
N TRP A 182 -2.82 3.76 10.99
CA TRP A 182 -1.85 3.86 9.90
C TRP A 182 -2.57 3.98 8.57
N HIS A 183 -1.87 4.52 7.57
CA HIS A 183 -2.30 4.42 6.18
C HIS A 183 -1.10 4.20 5.26
N ASN A 184 -1.34 3.51 4.15
CA ASN A 184 -0.39 3.39 3.05
C ASN A 184 -1.08 3.73 1.74
N PHE A 185 -0.56 4.74 1.05
CA PHE A 185 -0.95 5.02 -0.32
C PHE A 185 0.14 4.52 -1.27
N MET A 186 -0.29 3.88 -2.35
CA MET A 186 0.56 3.36 -3.41
C MET A 186 -0.06 3.71 -4.76
N GLY A 187 0.71 4.27 -5.69
CA GLY A 187 0.26 4.52 -7.06
C GLY A 187 0.87 5.78 -7.70
N GLY A 188 0.72 5.93 -9.01
CA GLY A 188 1.24 7.09 -9.74
C GLY A 188 2.76 7.28 -9.63
N GLY A 189 3.52 6.21 -9.35
CA GLY A 189 4.95 6.23 -9.11
C GLY A 189 5.38 6.83 -7.76
N VAL A 190 4.43 7.04 -6.85
CA VAL A 190 4.63 7.64 -5.51
C VAL A 190 4.11 6.67 -4.45
N PHE A 191 4.70 6.73 -3.26
CA PHE A 191 4.16 6.06 -2.08
C PHE A 191 4.27 6.94 -0.85
N CYS A 192 3.42 6.65 0.13
CA CYS A 192 3.58 7.10 1.50
C CYS A 192 2.99 6.07 2.44
N MET A 193 3.72 5.80 3.52
CA MET A 193 3.32 4.96 4.64
C MET A 193 3.43 5.80 5.89
N LYS A 194 2.34 5.97 6.63
CA LYS A 194 2.34 6.66 7.92
C LYS A 194 1.81 5.76 8.98
N THR A 195 2.48 5.76 10.12
CA THR A 195 2.09 5.03 11.33
C THR A 195 2.04 6.02 12.48
N CYS A 196 0.90 6.13 13.14
CA CYS A 196 0.69 7.08 14.21
C CYS A 196 0.99 6.45 15.57
N ASP A 197 1.60 7.23 16.48
CA ASP A 197 2.04 6.73 17.77
C ASP A 197 0.83 6.20 18.56
N PRO A 198 0.77 4.89 18.88
CA PRO A 198 -0.36 4.31 19.60
C PRO A 198 -0.48 4.83 21.04
N ALA A 199 0.55 5.48 21.60
CA ALA A 199 0.47 6.16 22.89
C ALA A 199 -0.04 7.61 22.77
N GLY A 200 -0.12 8.15 21.55
CA GLY A 200 -0.57 9.51 21.26
C GLY A 200 -2.10 9.63 21.35
N PRO A 201 -2.63 10.72 21.93
CA PRO A 201 -4.09 10.90 22.11
C PRO A 201 -4.85 11.14 20.80
N ASN A 202 -4.14 11.50 19.72
CA ASN A 202 -4.72 11.92 18.44
C ASN A 202 -4.28 11.00 17.28
N ALA A 203 -3.89 9.75 17.55
CA ALA A 203 -3.36 8.84 16.54
C ALA A 203 -4.31 8.71 15.33
N ALA A 204 -5.61 8.52 15.57
CA ALA A 204 -6.62 8.40 14.52
C ALA A 204 -6.75 9.69 13.68
N HIS A 205 -6.60 10.87 14.31
CA HIS A 205 -6.66 12.14 13.59
C HIS A 205 -5.41 12.41 12.73
N PHE A 206 -4.25 11.90 13.11
CA PHE A 206 -3.04 12.04 12.29
C PHE A 206 -2.96 11.01 11.15
N CYS A 207 -3.59 9.84 11.34
CA CYS A 207 -3.71 8.76 10.37
C CYS A 207 -5.18 8.57 9.97
N GLU A 208 -5.84 9.68 9.63
CA GLU A 208 -7.23 9.70 9.20
C GLU A 208 -7.41 8.91 7.89
N HIS A 209 -8.55 8.23 7.77
CA HIS A 209 -8.85 7.26 6.70
C HIS A 209 -10.11 7.65 5.89
N VAL A 210 -10.63 8.87 6.07
CA VAL A 210 -11.74 9.42 5.25
C VAL A 210 -11.26 10.27 4.07
N PHE A 211 -9.94 10.29 3.83
CA PHE A 211 -9.27 11.10 2.81
C PHE A 211 -8.48 10.25 1.78
N ASP A 212 -8.85 8.98 1.62
CA ASP A 212 -8.38 7.99 0.64
C ASP A 212 -8.24 8.45 -0.81
N ARG A 213 -9.14 9.29 -1.31
CA ARG A 213 -9.19 9.72 -2.73
C ARG A 213 -8.30 10.93 -3.05
N ILE A 214 -7.56 11.48 -2.08
CA ILE A 214 -6.70 12.65 -2.28
C ILE A 214 -5.19 12.36 -2.11
N GLY A 215 -4.85 11.14 -1.69
CA GLY A 215 -3.48 10.61 -1.80
C GLY A 215 -2.42 11.26 -0.91
N CYS A 216 -1.17 10.95 -1.23
CA CYS A 216 -0.02 11.25 -0.36
C CYS A 216 0.21 12.72 -0.04
N GLN A 217 -0.04 13.64 -0.98
CA GLN A 217 0.23 15.06 -0.74
C GLN A 217 -0.63 15.67 0.36
N TYR A 218 -1.78 15.06 0.65
CA TYR A 218 -2.72 15.54 1.65
C TYR A 218 -2.71 14.69 2.92
N ASN A 219 -2.51 13.38 2.79
CA ASN A 219 -2.50 12.47 3.93
C ASN A 219 -1.13 12.35 4.59
N ALA A 220 -0.03 12.47 3.83
CA ALA A 220 1.35 12.46 4.32
C ALA A 220 2.23 13.51 3.59
N PRO A 221 1.91 14.81 3.71
CA PRO A 221 2.71 15.90 3.16
C PRO A 221 4.18 15.84 3.57
N ALA A 222 5.04 16.06 2.59
CA ALA A 222 6.49 15.98 2.70
C ALA A 222 7.13 16.62 1.46
N ALA A 223 8.46 16.62 1.39
CA ALA A 223 9.18 17.23 0.27
C ALA A 223 9.14 16.43 -1.05
N TYR A 224 9.00 15.09 -0.98
CA TYR A 224 9.02 14.17 -2.13
C TYR A 224 10.12 14.52 -3.15
N VAL A 225 11.38 14.28 -2.80
CA VAL A 225 12.53 14.62 -3.66
C VAL A 225 13.10 13.36 -4.31
N LYS A 226 13.05 13.29 -5.63
CA LYS A 226 13.61 12.16 -6.40
C LYS A 226 15.14 12.15 -6.29
N GLY A 227 15.71 10.95 -6.11
CA GLY A 227 17.15 10.73 -5.93
C GLY A 227 17.67 11.04 -4.52
N VAL A 228 16.83 11.54 -3.62
CA VAL A 228 17.21 11.82 -2.23
C VAL A 228 16.76 10.67 -1.35
N PHE A 229 17.66 10.27 -0.45
CA PHE A 229 17.42 9.29 0.59
C PHE A 229 17.82 9.94 1.91
N GLU A 230 16.87 10.19 2.80
CA GLU A 230 17.16 10.85 4.07
C GLU A 230 16.22 10.44 5.20
N SER A 231 16.73 10.56 6.42
CA SER A 231 15.97 10.41 7.66
C SER A 231 16.00 11.74 8.40
N CYS A 232 14.83 12.30 8.70
CA CYS A 232 14.68 13.58 9.37
C CYS A 232 13.87 13.44 10.66
N GLU A 233 14.05 14.42 11.54
CA GLU A 233 13.04 14.78 12.53
C GLU A 233 12.08 15.81 11.91
N GLY A 234 10.86 15.89 12.40
CA GLY A 234 9.88 16.86 11.91
C GLY A 234 8.87 17.27 12.97
N GLU A 235 8.22 18.40 12.74
CA GLU A 235 7.01 18.75 13.50
C GLU A 235 5.81 17.92 13.01
N SER A 236 4.78 17.81 13.84
CA SER A 236 3.55 17.15 13.44
C SER A 236 2.82 17.95 12.35
N GLN A 237 2.16 17.23 11.45
CA GLN A 237 1.37 17.85 10.39
C GLN A 237 0.08 18.45 10.94
N ASP A 238 -0.62 19.21 10.12
CA ASP A 238 -2.04 19.47 10.39
C ASP A 238 -2.81 18.16 10.16
N TYR A 239 -3.90 17.93 10.90
CA TYR A 239 -4.73 16.74 10.64
C TYR A 239 -5.17 16.72 9.17
N PRO A 240 -5.19 15.55 8.49
CA PRO A 240 -5.72 15.47 7.14
C PRO A 240 -7.08 16.15 7.04
N GLY A 241 -7.28 16.92 5.96
CA GLY A 241 -8.47 17.74 5.75
C GLY A 241 -8.52 19.07 6.53
N VAL A 242 -7.69 19.30 7.56
CA VAL A 242 -7.63 20.57 8.29
C VAL A 242 -6.59 21.49 7.66
N TYR A 243 -6.96 22.74 7.39
CA TYR A 243 -6.05 23.73 6.82
C TYR A 243 -6.37 25.15 7.29
N THR A 244 -5.39 26.06 7.17
CA THR A 244 -5.61 27.49 7.44
C THR A 244 -5.76 28.24 6.12
N ASP A 245 -6.85 28.99 5.96
CA ASP A 245 -7.11 29.76 4.75
C ASP A 245 -6.30 31.07 4.68
N ALA A 246 -6.42 31.79 3.56
CA ALA A 246 -5.72 33.06 3.33
C ALA A 246 -6.11 34.17 4.33
N ALA A 247 -7.25 34.05 5.00
CA ALA A 247 -7.69 34.97 6.05
C ALA A 247 -7.19 34.57 7.44
N GLY A 248 -6.49 33.43 7.56
CA GLY A 248 -5.98 32.91 8.83
C GLY A 248 -6.99 32.08 9.61
N ALA A 249 -8.15 31.73 9.03
CA ALA A 249 -9.16 30.90 9.69
C ALA A 249 -8.88 29.41 9.43
N VAL A 250 -9.08 28.59 10.47
CA VAL A 250 -9.01 27.12 10.35
C VAL A 250 -10.27 26.62 9.65
N GLN A 251 -10.08 25.84 8.59
CA GLN A 251 -11.11 25.23 7.77
C GLN A 251 -10.96 23.72 7.80
N THR A 252 -12.05 23.03 7.47
CA THR A 252 -12.07 21.57 7.29
C THR A 252 -12.58 21.26 5.89
N TYR A 253 -11.82 20.46 5.16
CA TYR A 253 -12.21 19.90 3.88
C TYR A 253 -13.06 18.64 4.10
N THR A 254 -14.13 18.50 3.32
CA THR A 254 -14.91 17.26 3.23
C THR A 254 -14.67 16.66 1.86
N GLN A 255 -14.19 15.42 1.84
CA GLN A 255 -13.97 14.71 0.59
C GLN A 255 -15.32 14.36 -0.08
N PRO A 256 -15.51 14.65 -1.38
CA PRO A 256 -16.70 14.23 -2.10
C PRO A 256 -16.84 12.70 -2.16
N PRO A 257 -18.07 12.16 -2.16
CA PRO A 257 -18.28 10.72 -2.32
C PRO A 257 -17.85 10.22 -3.71
N GLU A 258 -17.57 8.92 -3.81
CA GLU A 258 -17.15 8.25 -5.06
C GLU A 258 -18.16 8.41 -6.20
N SER A 259 -19.46 8.47 -5.88
CA SER A 259 -20.55 8.62 -6.84
C SER A 259 -20.47 9.89 -7.69
N LEU A 260 -19.70 10.89 -7.26
CA LEU A 260 -19.45 12.13 -8.01
C LEU A 260 -18.26 12.00 -9.00
N GLY A 261 -17.65 10.83 -9.10
CA GLY A 261 -16.51 10.58 -9.98
C GLY A 261 -15.22 11.21 -9.46
N VAL A 262 -14.20 11.27 -10.32
CA VAL A 262 -12.84 11.73 -9.99
C VAL A 262 -12.86 13.13 -9.36
N ILE A 263 -12.12 13.30 -8.25
CA ILE A 263 -11.91 14.61 -7.63
C ILE A 263 -11.02 15.44 -8.57
N SER A 264 -11.59 16.46 -9.21
CA SER A 264 -10.89 17.29 -10.20
C SER A 264 -10.27 18.56 -9.61
N THR A 265 -10.72 18.99 -8.43
CA THR A 265 -10.20 20.19 -7.75
C THR A 265 -10.23 19.99 -6.24
N ILE A 266 -9.16 20.38 -5.56
CA ILE A 266 -9.07 20.44 -4.10
C ILE A 266 -8.81 21.92 -3.73
N PRO A 267 -9.62 22.53 -2.85
CA PRO A 267 -9.61 23.99 -2.65
C PRO A 267 -8.45 24.50 -1.78
N TYR A 268 -7.52 23.62 -1.39
CA TYR A 268 -6.40 23.96 -0.53
C TYR A 268 -5.14 23.15 -0.88
N THR A 269 -4.00 23.61 -0.37
CA THR A 269 -2.74 22.88 -0.40
C THR A 269 -2.39 22.49 1.04
N ALA A 270 -2.12 21.21 1.28
CA ALA A 270 -1.69 20.76 2.59
C ALA A 270 -0.34 21.39 2.97
N ARG A 271 -0.21 21.80 4.23
CA ARG A 271 1.05 22.33 4.76
C ARG A 271 2.07 21.19 4.83
N VAL A 272 3.25 21.41 4.24
CA VAL A 272 4.40 20.51 4.46
C VAL A 272 5.00 20.83 5.84
N PRO A 273 5.03 19.88 6.78
CA PRO A 273 5.63 20.10 8.10
C PRO A 273 7.11 20.41 7.97
N LYS A 274 7.63 21.29 8.81
CA LYS A 274 9.07 21.59 8.85
C LYS A 274 9.85 20.35 9.25
N SER A 275 10.89 20.04 8.47
CA SER A 275 11.89 19.04 8.80
C SER A 275 13.11 19.66 9.47
N SER A 276 13.82 18.85 10.26
CA SER A 276 15.06 19.20 10.96
C SER A 276 15.93 17.95 11.13
N ASN A 277 17.20 18.15 11.48
CA ASN A 277 18.15 17.05 11.76
C ASN A 277 18.19 15.97 10.67
N CYS A 278 18.03 16.37 9.41
CA CYS A 278 18.02 15.45 8.27
C CYS A 278 19.42 14.84 8.06
N VAL A 279 19.47 13.51 8.05
CA VAL A 279 20.66 12.71 7.78
C VAL A 279 20.48 12.02 6.45
N ALA A 280 21.37 12.31 5.50
CA ALA A 280 21.40 11.62 4.22
C ALA A 280 21.77 10.14 4.41
N ALA A 281 21.02 9.27 3.75
CA ALA A 281 21.34 7.86 3.59
C ALA A 281 21.85 7.62 2.16
N THR A 282 22.65 6.58 1.99
CA THR A 282 22.92 6.07 0.64
C THR A 282 21.79 5.12 0.25
N SER A 283 21.44 5.05 -1.03
CA SER A 283 20.46 4.07 -1.52
C SER A 283 20.87 2.63 -1.18
N SER A 284 22.17 2.35 -1.06
CA SER A 284 22.69 1.06 -0.59
C SER A 284 22.27 0.70 0.83
N ALA A 285 22.01 1.67 1.71
CA ALA A 285 21.50 1.39 3.06
C ALA A 285 20.12 0.73 3.00
N ILE A 286 19.28 1.13 2.04
CA ILE A 286 17.95 0.54 1.83
C ILE A 286 18.05 -0.80 1.11
N TYR A 287 18.98 -0.96 0.17
CA TYR A 287 19.06 -2.14 -0.70
C TYR A 287 19.95 -3.27 -0.19
N THR A 288 20.31 -3.25 1.09
CA THR A 288 21.18 -4.29 1.66
C THR A 288 20.45 -5.62 1.77
N GLY A 289 20.90 -6.62 0.97
CA GLY A 289 20.32 -7.97 0.98
C GLY A 289 19.01 -8.11 0.19
N LEU A 290 18.67 -7.14 -0.67
CA LEU A 290 17.44 -7.16 -1.46
C LEU A 290 17.64 -7.79 -2.85
N PRO A 291 16.63 -8.47 -3.40
CA PRO A 291 16.71 -9.03 -4.75
C PRO A 291 16.77 -7.91 -5.78
N THR A 292 17.39 -8.16 -6.94
CA THR A 292 17.43 -7.17 -8.03
C THR A 292 16.08 -7.11 -8.75
N GLY A 293 15.61 -5.91 -9.08
CA GLY A 293 14.41 -5.73 -9.92
C GLY A 293 14.58 -6.37 -11.31
N THR A 294 13.48 -6.86 -11.88
CA THR A 294 13.47 -7.52 -13.20
C THR A 294 13.18 -6.56 -14.35
N VAL A 295 12.78 -5.31 -14.07
CA VAL A 295 12.63 -4.26 -15.08
C VAL A 295 14.00 -3.64 -15.38
N ALA A 296 14.44 -3.77 -16.63
CA ALA A 296 15.73 -3.30 -17.10
C ALA A 296 15.89 -1.79 -16.85
N ALA A 297 16.87 -1.43 -16.01
CA ALA A 297 17.33 -0.05 -15.93
C ALA A 297 17.80 0.41 -17.32
N ALA A 298 17.22 1.50 -17.84
CA ALA A 298 17.74 2.13 -19.04
C ALA A 298 19.20 2.53 -18.80
N ALA A 299 20.12 1.97 -19.59
CA ALA A 299 21.55 2.22 -19.46
C ALA A 299 21.86 3.72 -19.62
N PRO A 300 22.75 4.30 -18.80
CA PRO A 300 23.17 5.69 -19.01
C PRO A 300 24.01 5.76 -20.29
N THR A 301 23.58 6.58 -21.25
CA THR A 301 24.40 7.04 -22.38
C THR A 301 25.60 7.82 -21.83
N SER A 302 26.77 7.20 -21.87
CA SER A 302 28.04 7.84 -21.53
C SER A 302 28.44 8.82 -22.65
N SER A 303 28.32 10.11 -22.37
CA SER A 303 28.99 11.17 -23.11
C SER A 303 30.50 11.09 -22.83
N ALA A 304 31.27 10.68 -23.85
CA ALA A 304 32.72 10.60 -23.77
C ALA A 304 33.35 12.00 -23.67
N ALA A 305 33.89 12.33 -22.50
CA ALA A 305 34.81 13.44 -22.31
C ALA A 305 36.23 12.99 -22.71
N SER A 306 36.81 13.69 -23.67
CA SER A 306 38.18 13.50 -24.15
C SER A 306 39.20 14.03 -23.14
N SER A 307 40.12 13.19 -22.70
CA SER A 307 41.41 13.61 -22.16
C SER A 307 42.50 12.68 -22.67
N GLY A 308 43.41 13.24 -23.46
CA GLY A 308 44.60 12.56 -23.93
C GLY A 308 45.70 12.58 -22.89
N ALA A 309 46.45 11.47 -22.80
CA ALA A 309 47.87 11.45 -22.51
C ALA A 309 48.46 10.10 -22.92
N SER A 310 49.68 10.18 -23.45
CA SER A 310 50.39 9.20 -24.27
C SER A 310 51.18 8.13 -23.49
N SER A 311 51.74 7.19 -24.28
CA SER A 311 52.76 6.15 -23.97
C SER A 311 52.18 4.76 -23.62
N ALA A 312 52.64 3.62 -24.13
CA ALA A 312 53.81 3.28 -24.94
C ALA A 312 53.50 2.06 -25.82
N ALA A 313 54.28 1.91 -26.89
CA ALA A 313 54.21 0.79 -27.84
C ALA A 313 54.70 -0.53 -27.23
N ALA A 314 54.05 -1.64 -27.62
CA ALA A 314 54.68 -2.95 -27.71
C ALA A 314 54.17 -3.68 -28.96
N THR A 315 55.13 -3.98 -29.82
CA THR A 315 55.11 -4.68 -31.10
C THR A 315 54.74 -6.17 -30.99
N GLY A 316 53.99 -6.67 -31.96
CA GLY A 316 53.80 -8.11 -32.21
C GLY A 316 53.04 -8.37 -33.51
N THR A 317 53.78 -8.56 -34.60
CA THR A 317 53.29 -8.84 -35.96
C THR A 317 53.30 -10.34 -36.31
N ASN A 318 52.43 -10.71 -37.25
CA ASN A 318 52.39 -11.88 -38.17
C ASN A 318 51.49 -13.08 -37.76
N LYS A 319 50.27 -13.30 -38.31
CA LYS A 319 49.80 -13.70 -39.69
C LYS A 319 49.84 -15.25 -39.91
N PRO A 320 49.15 -15.87 -40.91
CA PRO A 320 47.71 -16.20 -41.08
C PRO A 320 47.44 -17.71 -41.43
N ALA A 321 46.16 -18.10 -41.58
CA ALA A 321 45.60 -18.93 -42.68
C ALA A 321 44.07 -19.01 -42.49
N SER A 322 43.18 -18.51 -43.37
CA SER A 322 42.86 -18.87 -44.77
C SER A 322 42.21 -20.25 -44.92
N GLY A 323 40.90 -20.26 -45.22
CA GLY A 323 40.13 -21.43 -45.62
C GLY A 323 38.65 -21.10 -45.89
N ALA A 324 38.36 -20.49 -47.04
CA ALA A 324 37.03 -20.49 -47.68
C ALA A 324 36.81 -21.87 -48.36
N THR A 325 35.65 -22.41 -48.74
CA THR A 325 34.38 -21.95 -49.34
C THR A 325 33.44 -23.16 -49.43
N THR A 326 32.11 -22.98 -49.36
CA THR A 326 31.02 -23.52 -50.25
C THR A 326 29.68 -23.35 -49.49
N ALA A 327 28.76 -22.43 -49.83
CA ALA A 327 27.92 -22.25 -51.02
C ALA A 327 26.55 -23.01 -50.99
N ARG A 328 25.48 -22.21 -51.15
CA ARG A 328 24.07 -22.53 -51.53
C ARG A 328 23.19 -23.03 -50.37
N SER A 329 21.95 -22.59 -50.17
CA SER A 329 20.91 -22.16 -51.12
C SER A 329 19.84 -21.25 -50.48
N SER A 330 19.24 -20.45 -51.36
CA SER A 330 18.07 -19.59 -51.24
C SER A 330 16.78 -20.23 -50.72
N SER A 331 15.99 -19.47 -49.96
CA SER A 331 14.56 -19.25 -50.25
C SER A 331 14.02 -18.05 -49.48
N SER A 332 13.65 -17.01 -50.23
CA SER A 332 12.77 -15.93 -49.85
C SER A 332 11.33 -16.43 -49.66
N ALA A 333 10.66 -16.01 -48.59
CA ALA A 333 9.21 -15.89 -48.57
C ALA A 333 8.80 -14.78 -47.60
N SER A 334 8.45 -13.64 -48.17
CA SER A 334 7.64 -12.60 -47.58
C SER A 334 6.17 -13.02 -47.60
N SER A 335 5.45 -12.89 -46.48
CA SER A 335 3.99 -12.71 -46.52
C SER A 335 3.51 -11.91 -45.32
N THR A 336 3.18 -10.66 -45.59
CA THR A 336 2.19 -9.85 -44.86
C THR A 336 0.82 -10.52 -44.89
N ALA A 337 0.16 -10.63 -43.73
CA ALA A 337 -1.30 -10.80 -43.66
C ALA A 337 -1.85 -10.06 -42.42
N ALA A 338 -2.91 -9.30 -42.67
CA ALA A 338 -3.63 -8.40 -41.78
C ALA A 338 -4.51 -9.15 -40.74
N PRO A 339 -5.10 -8.46 -39.75
CA PRO A 339 -5.78 -9.10 -38.62
C PRO A 339 -7.22 -9.48 -38.98
N THR A 340 -7.65 -10.67 -38.52
CA THR A 340 -9.06 -11.09 -38.55
C THR A 340 -9.66 -10.99 -37.17
N ALA A 341 -10.72 -10.18 -37.06
CA ALA A 341 -11.64 -10.11 -35.95
C ALA A 341 -12.74 -11.19 -36.07
N ASN A 342 -13.03 -11.87 -34.95
CA ASN A 342 -14.36 -12.28 -34.43
C ASN A 342 -14.09 -13.17 -33.20
N ALA A 343 -14.40 -12.73 -31.97
CA ALA A 343 -15.71 -12.65 -31.32
C ALA A 343 -16.33 -14.03 -30.99
N ALA A 344 -16.44 -14.38 -29.70
CA ALA A 344 -17.71 -14.40 -28.96
C ALA A 344 -17.68 -15.28 -27.68
N ALA A 345 -18.49 -14.84 -26.70
CA ALA A 345 -19.12 -15.55 -25.58
C ALA A 345 -18.33 -15.55 -24.24
N SER A 346 -18.88 -15.16 -23.08
CA SER A 346 -20.29 -15.09 -22.65
C SER A 346 -20.51 -14.05 -21.54
N THR A 347 -21.33 -13.03 -21.81
CA THR A 347 -22.03 -12.25 -20.80
C THR A 347 -23.38 -12.93 -20.52
N ARG A 348 -23.64 -13.28 -19.26
CA ARG A 348 -24.99 -13.68 -18.82
C ARG A 348 -25.70 -12.49 -18.20
N ALA A 349 -26.65 -11.96 -18.95
CA ALA A 349 -27.71 -11.11 -18.42
C ALA A 349 -28.76 -12.01 -17.74
N PHE A 350 -29.17 -11.63 -16.54
CA PHE A 350 -30.43 -12.07 -15.93
C PHE A 350 -31.30 -10.83 -15.74
N ASP A 351 -32.32 -10.72 -16.58
CA ASP A 351 -33.48 -9.87 -16.34
C ASP A 351 -34.33 -10.49 -15.22
N LEU A 352 -34.60 -9.72 -14.17
CA LEU A 352 -35.75 -9.95 -13.31
C LEU A 352 -36.49 -8.63 -13.10
N ALA A 353 -37.73 -8.59 -13.55
CA ALA A 353 -38.64 -7.47 -13.41
C ALA A 353 -39.08 -7.28 -11.95
N GLY A 354 -38.94 -6.05 -11.47
CA GLY A 354 -39.93 -5.30 -10.68
C GLY A 354 -40.51 -5.89 -9.39
N VAL A 355 -40.01 -5.44 -8.24
CA VAL A 355 -40.85 -5.03 -7.10
C VAL A 355 -40.20 -3.81 -6.45
N ALA A 356 -40.88 -2.66 -6.54
CA ALA A 356 -40.52 -1.45 -5.83
C ALA A 356 -41.06 -1.51 -4.39
N VAL A 357 -40.18 -1.40 -3.39
CA VAL A 357 -40.57 -1.06 -2.01
C VAL A 357 -39.71 0.13 -1.58
N ALA A 358 -40.36 1.29 -1.51
CA ALA A 358 -39.82 2.48 -0.89
C ALA A 358 -39.80 2.31 0.63
N GLY A 359 -38.64 2.52 1.26
CA GLY A 359 -38.47 2.53 2.71
C GLY A 359 -37.58 3.69 3.12
N ALA A 360 -38.20 4.84 3.39
CA ALA A 360 -37.55 5.98 4.03
C ALA A 360 -37.29 5.66 5.51
N MET A 361 -36.03 5.69 5.94
CA MET A 361 -35.68 5.68 7.36
C MET A 361 -35.27 7.09 7.80
N THR A 362 -36.20 7.75 8.48
CA THR A 362 -35.97 8.94 9.30
C THR A 362 -35.33 8.52 10.62
N PHE A 363 -34.11 8.97 10.90
CA PHE A 363 -33.52 8.91 12.25
C PHE A 363 -34.02 10.11 13.07
N ALA A 364 -34.98 9.85 13.96
CA ALA A 364 -35.35 10.74 15.05
C ALA A 364 -34.62 10.29 16.32
N GLY A 365 -33.93 11.23 16.96
CA GLY A 365 -33.15 11.01 18.16
C GLY A 365 -33.98 10.60 19.38
N ALA A 366 -33.32 9.91 20.31
CA ALA A 366 -33.82 9.66 21.65
C ALA A 366 -32.77 10.10 22.69
N LEU A 367 -32.94 11.32 23.17
CA LEU A 367 -32.50 11.78 24.49
C LEU A 367 -33.56 11.33 25.51
N MET A 368 -33.18 10.45 26.43
CA MET A 368 -33.78 10.31 27.78
C MET A 368 -32.64 9.84 28.68
N GLY A 369 -32.22 10.54 29.73
CA GLY A 369 -33.03 11.17 30.76
C GLY A 369 -33.07 10.23 31.97
N VAL A 370 -32.00 10.23 32.77
CA VAL A 370 -31.93 9.51 34.05
C VAL A 370 -32.06 10.53 35.18
N ALA A 371 -33.17 10.46 35.92
CA ALA A 371 -33.31 11.06 37.24
C ALA A 371 -34.34 10.28 38.06
N LEU A 372 -34.02 10.13 39.36
CA LEU A 372 -34.80 9.65 40.52
C LEU A 372 -34.83 8.13 40.75
N LEU A 373 -33.86 7.61 41.52
CA LEU A 373 -33.87 7.65 43.00
C LEU A 373 -32.44 7.63 43.54
#